data_AF-A0A3A1N759-F1
#
_entry.id   AF-A0A3A1N759-F1
#
_cell.length_a   1.000
_cell.length_b   1.000
_cell.length_c   1.000
_cell.angle_alpha   90.00
_cell.angle_beta   90.00
_cell.angle_gamma   90.00
#
_symmetry.space_group_name_H-M   'P 1'
#
loop_
_entity.id
_entity.type
_entity.pdbx_description
1 polymer ?
#
loop_
_entity_poly.entity_id
_entity_poly.type
_entity_poly.pdbx_seq_one_letter_code
_entity_poly.pdbx_strand_id
1 'polypeptide(L)'
;MRKRISLTAALLLVLASCQKKQEPVEITPEEYHASVDKVIEIMIHDIFSPPVASRIFAYPNIAAYEIITKNNDTYKSLAGQVTGLKSIPDPKNDESINYEMAALIAQMDLSKRLIFSEEKMETFRDSLYTIWMNKNEPVFNASKEYGLQVADHIGEWMDKDNYKETRTMPKFSVDSDDPSRWQPTPPAYMNGIEPHWEKIRPFAIDSAQQFKPIPPPEFSMEEDSDFYKEVMEVYEVRKNMIGKGDKSDEIAIAQFWDCNPYVSVTRGHLMFATKKITPGAHWIGIAKIASRKTDADFAKTVYAYTKTSIAIADAFISCWDEKYRSNLIRPETVINEYIDDSWEPVLQTPPFPEYTSGHSVVSGAAAIALTDIFGDNFAFDDDTEVAYGLPVRSYTSFNQASDEAALSRMYGGIHYRAAIEVGIKQGRDLGKFVVDKLDMTKG
;
A
#
# COMPACT_ATOMS: atom_id res chain seq x y z
N MET A 1 -51.28 -38.52 -38.92
CA MET A 1 -50.91 -38.10 -37.54
C MET A 1 -49.49 -38.50 -37.11
N ARG A 2 -48.95 -39.69 -37.49
CA ARG A 2 -47.61 -40.14 -37.04
C ARG A 2 -46.41 -39.25 -37.46
N LYS A 3 -46.43 -38.61 -38.65
CA LYS A 3 -45.34 -37.72 -39.10
C LYS A 3 -45.27 -36.36 -38.39
N ARG A 4 -46.39 -35.85 -37.83
CA ARG A 4 -46.39 -34.57 -37.09
C ARG A 4 -45.83 -34.74 -35.67
N ILE A 5 -46.03 -35.90 -35.05
CA ILE A 5 -45.55 -36.19 -33.68
C ILE A 5 -44.01 -36.33 -33.65
N SER A 6 -43.40 -36.92 -34.69
CA SER A 6 -41.93 -37.04 -34.76
C SER A 6 -41.21 -35.70 -34.98
N LEU A 7 -41.83 -34.73 -35.64
CA LEU A 7 -41.23 -33.40 -35.82
C LEU A 7 -41.26 -32.59 -34.52
N THR A 8 -42.33 -32.72 -33.72
CA THR A 8 -42.45 -32.03 -32.43
C THR A 8 -41.51 -32.64 -31.38
N ALA A 9 -41.33 -33.97 -31.38
CA ALA A 9 -40.39 -34.64 -30.49
C ALA A 9 -38.91 -34.31 -30.83
N ALA A 10 -38.57 -34.18 -32.12
CA ALA A 10 -37.24 -33.74 -32.54
C ALA A 10 -36.97 -32.27 -32.17
N LEU A 11 -37.99 -31.39 -32.24
CA LEU A 11 -37.86 -29.99 -31.84
C LEU A 11 -37.70 -29.83 -30.31
N LEU A 12 -38.35 -30.69 -29.51
CA LEU A 12 -38.19 -30.74 -28.04
C LEU A 12 -36.82 -31.28 -27.62
N LEU A 13 -36.24 -32.22 -28.38
CA LEU A 13 -34.89 -32.76 -28.12
C LEU A 13 -33.78 -31.77 -28.48
N VAL A 14 -33.97 -30.90 -29.48
CA VAL A 14 -33.00 -29.85 -29.83
C VAL A 14 -33.02 -28.72 -28.78
N LEU A 15 -34.17 -28.44 -28.14
CA LEU A 15 -34.26 -27.45 -27.06
C LEU A 15 -33.66 -27.94 -25.73
N ALA A 16 -33.62 -29.25 -25.48
CA ALA A 16 -33.00 -29.83 -24.29
C ALA A 16 -31.47 -30.03 -24.43
N SER A 17 -30.91 -29.95 -25.65
CA SER A 17 -29.50 -30.25 -25.92
C SER A 17 -28.54 -29.06 -25.74
N CYS A 18 -29.03 -27.89 -25.32
CA CYS A 18 -28.23 -26.67 -25.14
C CYS A 18 -28.20 -26.13 -23.70
N GLN A 19 -28.50 -26.95 -22.68
CA GLN A 19 -28.19 -26.55 -21.30
C GLN A 19 -26.72 -26.87 -21.01
N LYS A 20 -25.84 -25.88 -21.17
CA LYS A 20 -24.49 -25.94 -20.60
C LYS A 20 -24.62 -26.34 -19.13
N LYS A 21 -23.89 -27.37 -18.71
CA LYS A 21 -23.88 -27.83 -17.33
C LYS A 21 -23.36 -26.67 -16.46
N GLN A 22 -24.18 -26.20 -15.52
CA GLN A 22 -23.80 -25.15 -14.60
C GLN A 22 -22.88 -25.76 -13.53
N GLU A 23 -21.60 -25.41 -13.60
CA GLU A 23 -20.61 -25.89 -12.64
C GLU A 23 -20.45 -24.86 -11.51
N PRO A 24 -20.21 -25.28 -10.26
CA PRO A 24 -19.80 -24.34 -9.22
C PRO A 24 -18.53 -23.59 -9.63
N VAL A 25 -18.50 -22.28 -9.38
CA VAL A 25 -17.30 -21.47 -9.54
C VAL A 25 -16.72 -21.23 -8.16
N GLU A 26 -15.59 -21.84 -7.88
CA GLU A 26 -14.80 -21.61 -6.66
C GLU A 26 -13.87 -20.44 -6.90
N ILE A 27 -13.83 -19.50 -5.96
CA ILE A 27 -12.93 -18.36 -5.99
C ILE A 27 -11.86 -18.58 -4.93
N THR A 28 -10.61 -18.37 -5.29
CA THR A 28 -9.48 -18.69 -4.41
C THR A 28 -8.76 -17.44 -3.90
N PRO A 29 -8.08 -17.51 -2.73
CA PRO A 29 -7.16 -16.46 -2.28
C PRO A 29 -6.14 -16.07 -3.35
N GLU A 30 -5.71 -17.02 -4.19
CA GLU A 30 -4.75 -16.78 -5.26
C GLU A 30 -5.28 -15.86 -6.37
N GLU A 31 -6.57 -15.93 -6.71
CA GLU A 31 -7.17 -14.97 -7.65
C GLU A 31 -7.22 -13.55 -7.03
N TYR A 32 -7.42 -13.46 -5.72
CA TYR A 32 -7.34 -12.18 -5.00
C TYR A 32 -5.91 -11.63 -4.97
N HIS A 33 -4.92 -12.47 -4.62
CA HIS A 33 -3.50 -12.12 -4.68
C HIS A 33 -3.08 -11.65 -6.06
N ALA A 34 -3.50 -12.36 -7.12
CA ALA A 34 -3.20 -12.00 -8.50
C ALA A 34 -3.79 -10.64 -8.89
N SER A 35 -4.99 -10.31 -8.41
CA SER A 35 -5.58 -8.97 -8.63
C SER A 35 -4.76 -7.88 -7.94
N VAL A 36 -4.38 -8.06 -6.66
CA VAL A 36 -3.55 -7.10 -5.93
C VAL A 36 -2.17 -6.96 -6.58
N ASP A 37 -1.53 -8.06 -6.97
CA ASP A 37 -0.27 -8.06 -7.71
C ASP A 37 -0.40 -7.29 -9.03
N LYS A 38 -1.52 -7.44 -9.73
CA LYS A 38 -1.77 -6.71 -10.98
C LYS A 38 -1.83 -5.20 -10.75
N VAL A 39 -2.48 -4.77 -9.66
CA VAL A 39 -2.55 -3.35 -9.28
C VAL A 39 -1.17 -2.82 -8.90
N ILE A 40 -0.34 -3.61 -8.22
CA ILE A 40 1.07 -3.25 -7.91
C ILE A 40 1.86 -3.04 -9.20
N GLU A 41 1.79 -3.95 -10.16
CA GLU A 41 2.47 -3.80 -11.46
C GLU A 41 2.07 -2.51 -12.18
N ILE A 42 0.76 -2.20 -12.16
CA ILE A 42 0.22 -1.00 -12.80
C ILE A 42 0.69 0.25 -12.05
N MET A 43 0.72 0.24 -10.72
CA MET A 43 1.19 1.40 -9.94
C MET A 43 2.65 1.76 -10.22
N ILE A 44 3.50 0.75 -10.43
CA ILE A 44 4.90 0.96 -10.84
C ILE A 44 4.95 1.60 -12.24
N HIS A 45 4.13 1.10 -13.17
CA HIS A 45 4.05 1.63 -14.52
C HIS A 45 3.55 3.07 -14.56
N ASP A 46 2.56 3.39 -13.73
CA ASP A 46 1.90 4.69 -13.65
C ASP A 46 2.65 5.68 -12.72
N ILE A 47 3.71 5.23 -12.04
CA ILE A 47 4.59 6.02 -11.17
C ILE A 47 3.79 6.70 -10.03
N PHE A 48 2.94 5.91 -9.35
CA PHE A 48 2.22 6.42 -8.19
C PHE A 48 3.16 6.64 -7.00
N SER A 49 2.91 7.73 -6.26
CA SER A 49 3.66 8.05 -5.05
C SER A 49 3.34 7.09 -3.90
N PRO A 50 4.26 6.90 -2.93
CA PRO A 50 4.00 6.10 -1.74
C PRO A 50 2.66 6.40 -1.02
N PRO A 51 2.33 7.67 -0.68
CA PRO A 51 1.06 7.98 -0.03
C PRO A 51 -0.15 7.67 -0.93
N VAL A 52 -0.10 7.96 -2.23
CA VAL A 52 -1.22 7.67 -3.14
C VAL A 52 -1.41 6.15 -3.31
N ALA A 53 -0.33 5.37 -3.39
CA ALA A 53 -0.39 3.91 -3.46
C ALA A 53 -1.14 3.31 -2.27
N SER A 54 -0.98 3.85 -1.05
CA SER A 54 -1.72 3.38 0.12
C SER A 54 -3.24 3.53 -0.03
N ARG A 55 -3.69 4.64 -0.63
CA ARG A 55 -5.09 4.91 -0.95
C ARG A 55 -5.62 3.92 -1.98
N ILE A 56 -4.81 3.58 -2.99
CA ILE A 56 -5.16 2.62 -4.05
C ILE A 56 -5.40 1.22 -3.47
N PHE A 57 -4.69 0.81 -2.41
CA PHE A 57 -4.94 -0.47 -1.74
C PHE A 57 -6.17 -0.46 -0.84
N ALA A 58 -6.38 0.59 -0.05
CA ALA A 58 -7.38 0.58 1.02
C ALA A 58 -8.82 0.45 0.51
N TYR A 59 -9.24 1.29 -0.45
CA TYR A 59 -10.62 1.33 -0.91
C TYR A 59 -11.12 0.02 -1.56
N PRO A 60 -10.38 -0.59 -2.51
CA PRO A 60 -10.78 -1.87 -3.11
C PRO A 60 -10.89 -3.00 -2.08
N ASN A 61 -9.96 -3.05 -1.12
CA ASN A 61 -9.97 -4.05 -0.06
C ASN A 61 -11.19 -3.88 0.86
N ILE A 62 -11.53 -2.65 1.24
CA ILE A 62 -12.74 -2.35 2.02
C ILE A 62 -14.01 -2.80 1.29
N ALA A 63 -14.11 -2.57 -0.02
CA ALA A 63 -15.29 -3.02 -0.77
C ALA A 63 -15.44 -4.55 -0.78
N ALA A 64 -14.36 -5.27 -1.04
CA ALA A 64 -14.35 -6.73 -0.94
C ALA A 64 -14.69 -7.21 0.47
N TYR A 65 -14.12 -6.56 1.49
CA TYR A 65 -14.35 -6.88 2.89
C TYR A 65 -15.83 -6.70 3.28
N GLU A 66 -16.45 -5.59 2.89
CA GLU A 66 -17.87 -5.37 3.20
C GLU A 66 -18.76 -6.45 2.58
N ILE A 67 -18.44 -6.93 1.37
CA ILE A 67 -19.18 -8.02 0.72
C ILE A 67 -19.04 -9.33 1.49
N ILE A 68 -17.83 -9.73 1.90
CA ILE A 68 -17.65 -10.98 2.66
C ILE A 68 -18.36 -10.95 4.02
N THR A 69 -18.58 -9.77 4.60
CA THR A 69 -19.31 -9.66 5.88
C THR A 69 -20.81 -9.99 5.74
N LYS A 70 -21.36 -9.99 4.52
CA LYS A 70 -22.78 -10.30 4.27
C LYS A 70 -23.11 -11.78 4.39
N ASN A 71 -22.15 -12.66 4.12
CA ASN A 71 -22.35 -14.11 4.14
C ASN A 71 -21.43 -14.85 5.13
N ASN A 72 -20.66 -14.11 5.94
CA ASN A 72 -19.72 -14.68 6.90
C ASN A 72 -19.97 -14.14 8.31
N ASP A 73 -20.42 -15.03 9.20
CA ASP A 73 -20.69 -14.68 10.60
C ASP A 73 -19.45 -14.41 11.45
N THR A 74 -18.25 -14.66 10.94
CA THR A 74 -16.98 -14.40 11.64
C THR A 74 -16.60 -12.92 11.58
N TYR A 75 -17.01 -12.19 10.54
CA TYR A 75 -16.55 -10.83 10.29
C TYR A 75 -17.66 -9.80 10.56
N LYS A 76 -17.27 -8.59 10.97
CA LYS A 76 -18.16 -7.46 11.26
C LYS A 76 -17.92 -6.37 10.22
N SER A 77 -18.99 -5.78 9.70
CA SER A 77 -18.91 -4.64 8.78
C SER A 77 -18.14 -3.47 9.42
N LEU A 78 -17.32 -2.81 8.60
CA LEU A 78 -16.60 -1.58 8.93
C LEU A 78 -17.51 -0.34 8.91
N ALA A 79 -18.76 -0.46 8.46
CA ALA A 79 -19.72 0.63 8.48
C ALA A 79 -19.93 1.16 9.90
N GLY A 80 -19.79 2.48 10.07
CA GLY A 80 -19.83 3.12 11.39
C GLY A 80 -18.54 3.00 12.22
N GLN A 81 -17.55 2.21 11.77
CA GLN A 81 -16.22 2.13 12.39
C GLN A 81 -15.21 2.97 11.61
N VAL A 82 -15.24 2.86 10.28
CA VAL A 82 -14.42 3.66 9.35
C VAL A 82 -15.12 4.99 9.07
N THR A 83 -14.35 6.08 9.07
CA THR A 83 -14.83 7.46 8.96
C THR A 83 -15.74 7.67 7.74
N GLY A 84 -17.01 7.94 8.02
CA GLY A 84 -18.02 8.25 7.00
C GLY A 84 -18.51 7.06 6.18
N LEU A 85 -18.02 5.84 6.43
CA LEU A 85 -18.47 4.64 5.74
C LEU A 85 -19.87 4.24 6.25
N LYS A 86 -20.80 4.08 5.30
CA LYS A 86 -22.16 3.59 5.54
C LYS A 86 -22.30 2.16 5.05
N SER A 87 -23.26 1.43 5.62
CA SER A 87 -23.54 0.04 5.25
C SER A 87 -23.78 -0.09 3.74
N ILE A 88 -23.15 -1.09 3.13
CA ILE A 88 -23.32 -1.41 1.72
C ILE A 88 -24.74 -1.95 1.44
N PRO A 89 -25.25 -1.84 0.20
CA PRO A 89 -26.53 -2.40 -0.19
C PRO A 89 -26.64 -3.90 0.10
N ASP A 90 -27.83 -4.34 0.51
CA ASP A 90 -28.12 -5.76 0.65
C ASP A 90 -28.34 -6.41 -0.74
N PRO A 91 -27.93 -7.69 -0.91
CA PRO A 91 -28.14 -8.40 -2.16
C PRO A 91 -29.64 -8.65 -2.41
N LYS A 92 -30.10 -8.45 -3.65
CA LYS A 92 -31.52 -8.64 -4.01
C LYS A 92 -31.93 -10.11 -4.09
N ASN A 93 -31.01 -11.01 -4.44
CA ASN A 93 -31.26 -12.44 -4.60
C ASN A 93 -30.08 -13.28 -4.13
N ASP A 94 -30.04 -13.52 -2.82
CA ASP A 94 -28.96 -14.18 -2.09
C ASP A 94 -28.59 -15.56 -2.66
N GLU A 95 -29.58 -16.39 -3.01
CA GLU A 95 -29.38 -17.78 -3.47
C GLU A 95 -28.60 -17.93 -4.78
N SER A 96 -28.40 -16.83 -5.52
CA SER A 96 -27.75 -16.83 -6.85
C SER A 96 -26.37 -16.17 -6.86
N ILE A 97 -25.90 -15.64 -5.72
CA ILE A 97 -24.67 -14.86 -5.63
C ILE A 97 -23.54 -15.70 -5.05
N ASN A 98 -22.40 -15.70 -5.75
CA ASN A 98 -21.13 -16.05 -5.15
C ASN A 98 -20.50 -14.75 -4.59
N TYR A 99 -20.46 -14.65 -3.27
CA TYR A 99 -19.95 -13.46 -2.56
C TYR A 99 -18.45 -13.23 -2.74
N GLU A 100 -17.65 -14.30 -2.84
CA GLU A 100 -16.20 -14.18 -3.07
C GLU A 100 -15.94 -13.63 -4.47
N MET A 101 -16.73 -14.07 -5.46
CA MET A 101 -16.69 -13.54 -6.82
C MET A 101 -17.13 -12.08 -6.84
N ALA A 102 -18.23 -11.74 -6.17
CA ALA A 102 -18.70 -10.36 -6.05
C ALA A 102 -17.64 -9.45 -5.37
N ALA A 103 -16.97 -9.96 -4.32
CA ALA A 103 -15.91 -9.27 -3.61
C ALA A 103 -14.70 -8.99 -4.52
N LEU A 104 -14.23 -10.00 -5.26
CA LEU A 104 -13.14 -9.83 -6.21
C LEU A 104 -13.52 -8.91 -7.37
N ILE A 105 -14.77 -8.94 -7.84
CA ILE A 105 -15.29 -8.00 -8.84
C ILE A 105 -15.25 -6.56 -8.33
N ALA A 106 -15.72 -6.31 -7.10
CA ALA A 106 -15.70 -4.98 -6.50
C ALA A 106 -14.26 -4.48 -6.30
N GLN A 107 -13.36 -5.36 -5.87
CA GLN A 107 -11.94 -5.08 -5.71
C GLN A 107 -11.31 -4.68 -7.06
N MET A 108 -11.52 -5.48 -8.12
CA MET A 108 -10.96 -5.18 -9.44
C MET A 108 -11.50 -3.87 -10.03
N ASP A 109 -12.80 -3.62 -9.85
CA ASP A 109 -13.46 -2.44 -10.40
C ASP A 109 -12.97 -1.15 -9.73
N LEU A 110 -12.92 -1.10 -8.39
CA LEU A 110 -12.38 0.07 -7.69
C LEU A 110 -10.89 0.25 -7.93
N SER A 111 -10.13 -0.85 -8.00
CA SER A 111 -8.70 -0.77 -8.33
C SER A 111 -8.48 -0.13 -9.69
N LYS A 112 -9.30 -0.50 -10.69
CA LYS A 112 -9.29 0.12 -12.01
C LYS A 112 -9.56 1.63 -11.94
N ARG A 113 -10.59 2.07 -11.21
CA ARG A 113 -10.94 3.49 -11.05
C ARG A 113 -9.84 4.33 -10.38
N LEU A 114 -8.89 3.68 -9.71
CA LEU A 114 -7.86 4.30 -8.87
C LEU A 114 -6.48 4.39 -9.55
N ILE A 115 -6.30 3.78 -10.73
CA ILE A 115 -5.06 3.81 -11.52
C ILE A 115 -5.27 4.53 -12.86
N PHE A 116 -4.20 4.85 -13.59
CA PHE A 116 -4.31 5.55 -14.87
C PHE A 116 -4.42 4.59 -16.06
N SER A 117 -3.63 3.52 -16.07
CA SER A 117 -3.64 2.50 -17.13
C SER A 117 -4.78 1.49 -16.96
N GLU A 118 -6.03 1.96 -16.98
CA GLU A 118 -7.24 1.16 -16.74
C GLU A 118 -7.28 -0.11 -17.59
N GLU A 119 -6.86 -0.04 -18.84
CA GLU A 119 -6.89 -1.13 -19.81
C GLU A 119 -6.10 -2.36 -19.35
N LYS A 120 -5.04 -2.18 -18.57
CA LYS A 120 -4.24 -3.28 -18.01
C LYS A 120 -5.03 -4.06 -16.96
N MET A 121 -5.84 -3.37 -16.17
CA MET A 121 -6.72 -3.99 -15.18
C MET A 121 -7.93 -4.64 -15.85
N GLU A 122 -8.49 -4.00 -16.88
CA GLU A 122 -9.60 -4.56 -17.67
C GLU A 122 -9.20 -5.86 -18.37
N THR A 123 -8.00 -5.91 -18.96
CA THR A 123 -7.48 -7.12 -19.60
C THR A 123 -7.40 -8.30 -18.61
N PHE A 124 -6.92 -8.04 -17.40
CA PHE A 124 -6.85 -9.06 -16.35
C PHE A 124 -8.25 -9.49 -15.91
N ARG A 125 -9.14 -8.54 -15.59
CA ARG A 125 -10.54 -8.78 -15.21
C ARG A 125 -11.28 -9.62 -16.26
N ASP A 126 -11.17 -9.25 -17.53
CA ASP A 126 -11.91 -9.89 -18.62
C ASP A 126 -11.44 -11.34 -18.86
N SER A 127 -10.18 -11.65 -18.52
CA SER A 127 -9.67 -13.02 -18.52
C SER A 127 -10.39 -13.90 -17.48
N LEU A 128 -10.60 -13.39 -16.26
CA LEU A 128 -11.34 -14.08 -15.20
C LEU A 128 -12.83 -14.17 -15.54
N TYR A 129 -13.43 -13.09 -16.04
CA TYR A 129 -14.84 -13.05 -16.42
C TYR A 129 -15.16 -14.10 -17.49
N THR A 130 -14.27 -14.26 -18.47
CA THR A 130 -14.43 -15.28 -19.51
C THR A 130 -14.46 -16.69 -18.90
N ILE A 131 -13.63 -16.97 -17.89
CA ILE A 131 -13.62 -18.27 -17.21
C ILE A 131 -14.91 -18.47 -16.41
N TRP A 132 -15.27 -17.51 -15.55
CA TRP A 132 -16.42 -17.63 -14.65
C TRP A 132 -17.75 -17.68 -15.42
N MET A 133 -17.92 -16.83 -16.43
CA MET A 133 -19.10 -16.81 -17.29
C MET A 133 -19.29 -18.13 -18.05
N ASN A 134 -18.20 -18.74 -18.52
CA ASN A 134 -18.29 -20.01 -19.24
C ASN A 134 -18.66 -21.20 -18.34
N LYS A 135 -18.31 -21.15 -17.05
CA LYS A 135 -18.66 -22.18 -16.06
C LYS A 135 -20.11 -22.04 -15.56
N ASN A 136 -20.53 -20.82 -15.22
CA ASN A 136 -21.85 -20.57 -14.65
C ASN A 136 -22.33 -19.14 -14.90
N GLU A 137 -22.86 -18.89 -16.09
CA GLU A 137 -23.30 -17.57 -16.53
C GLU A 137 -24.34 -16.91 -15.59
N PRO A 138 -25.39 -17.59 -15.09
CA PRO A 138 -26.35 -16.97 -14.17
C PRO A 138 -25.72 -16.50 -12.86
N VAL A 139 -24.90 -17.34 -12.22
CA VAL A 139 -24.20 -16.99 -10.97
C VAL A 139 -23.20 -15.87 -11.21
N PHE A 140 -22.45 -15.93 -12.32
CA PHE A 140 -21.53 -14.86 -12.71
C PHE A 140 -22.23 -13.51 -12.87
N ASN A 141 -23.34 -13.46 -13.62
CA ASN A 141 -24.07 -12.23 -13.85
C ASN A 141 -24.66 -11.65 -12.56
N ALA A 142 -25.24 -12.48 -11.69
CA ALA A 142 -25.78 -12.05 -10.39
C ALA A 142 -24.67 -11.54 -9.46
N SER A 143 -23.55 -12.25 -9.37
CA SER A 143 -22.39 -11.86 -8.55
C SER A 143 -21.74 -10.58 -9.07
N LYS A 144 -21.66 -10.42 -10.39
CA LYS A 144 -21.15 -9.20 -11.03
C LYS A 144 -22.04 -7.99 -10.78
N GLU A 145 -23.37 -8.14 -10.94
CA GLU A 145 -24.31 -7.06 -10.65
C GLU A 145 -24.15 -6.58 -9.20
N TYR A 146 -24.08 -7.52 -8.25
CA TYR A 146 -23.92 -7.18 -6.83
C TYR A 146 -22.54 -6.55 -6.53
N GLY A 147 -21.46 -7.14 -7.03
CA GLY A 147 -20.10 -6.61 -6.85
C GLY A 147 -19.95 -5.17 -7.38
N LEU A 148 -20.50 -4.89 -8.56
CA LEU A 148 -20.48 -3.54 -9.14
C LEU A 148 -21.38 -2.56 -8.37
N GLN A 149 -22.54 -3.00 -7.88
CA GLN A 149 -23.40 -2.17 -7.03
C GLN A 149 -22.69 -1.73 -5.75
N VAL A 150 -21.93 -2.63 -5.12
CA VAL A 150 -21.13 -2.29 -3.93
C VAL A 150 -19.94 -1.41 -4.31
N ALA A 151 -19.27 -1.68 -5.43
CA ALA A 151 -18.19 -0.83 -5.93
C ALA A 151 -18.66 0.62 -6.16
N ASP A 152 -19.86 0.83 -6.70
CA ASP A 152 -20.44 2.17 -6.85
C ASP A 152 -20.68 2.85 -5.50
N HIS A 153 -21.29 2.16 -4.53
CA HIS A 153 -21.50 2.70 -3.18
C HIS A 153 -20.19 3.11 -2.49
N ILE A 154 -19.16 2.26 -2.58
CA ILE A 154 -17.84 2.56 -2.01
C ILE A 154 -17.14 3.67 -2.81
N GLY A 155 -17.30 3.70 -4.13
CA GLY A 155 -16.79 4.76 -5.00
C GLY A 155 -17.36 6.14 -4.65
N GLU A 156 -18.65 6.22 -4.34
CA GLU A 156 -19.29 7.47 -3.88
C GLU A 156 -18.76 7.97 -2.53
N TRP A 157 -18.37 7.05 -1.63
CA TRP A 157 -17.75 7.38 -0.35
C TRP A 157 -16.27 7.76 -0.51
N MET A 158 -15.55 7.05 -1.38
CA MET A 158 -14.17 7.33 -1.77
C MET A 158 -14.02 8.72 -2.40
N ASP A 159 -14.96 9.12 -3.26
CA ASP A 159 -14.94 10.41 -3.95
C ASP A 159 -15.13 11.63 -3.02
N LYS A 160 -15.46 11.40 -1.74
CA LYS A 160 -15.67 12.43 -0.71
C LYS A 160 -14.53 12.48 0.31
N ASP A 161 -13.37 11.94 -0.03
CA ASP A 161 -12.21 11.88 0.86
C ASP A 161 -11.21 13.04 0.70
N ASN A 162 -11.60 14.05 -0.08
CA ASN A 162 -10.81 15.24 -0.40
C ASN A 162 -9.63 15.01 -1.38
N TYR A 163 -9.46 13.80 -1.93
CA TYR A 163 -8.36 13.51 -2.86
C TYR A 163 -8.46 14.34 -4.15
N LYS A 164 -9.64 14.48 -4.75
CA LYS A 164 -9.84 15.23 -6.01
C LYS A 164 -9.52 16.71 -5.82
N GLU A 165 -9.94 17.28 -4.69
CA GLU A 165 -9.73 18.67 -4.31
C GLU A 165 -8.24 18.97 -4.09
N THR A 166 -7.48 18.05 -3.49
CA THR A 166 -6.03 18.25 -3.29
C THR A 166 -5.23 18.28 -4.60
N ARG A 167 -5.73 17.71 -5.70
CA ARG A 167 -5.01 17.68 -6.99
C ARG A 167 -4.79 19.06 -7.62
N THR A 168 -5.58 20.06 -7.22
CA THR A 168 -5.49 21.44 -7.71
C THR A 168 -4.95 22.42 -6.68
N MET A 169 -4.56 21.94 -5.48
CA MET A 169 -3.95 22.78 -4.47
C MET A 169 -2.53 23.23 -4.87
N PRO A 170 -2.04 24.36 -4.32
CA PRO A 170 -0.71 24.88 -4.65
C PRO A 170 0.40 23.86 -4.35
N LYS A 171 1.48 23.90 -5.14
CA LYS A 171 2.68 23.11 -4.85
C LYS A 171 3.35 23.60 -3.57
N PHE A 172 4.22 22.76 -3.00
CA PHE A 172 5.07 23.15 -1.88
C PHE A 172 5.96 24.35 -2.26
N SER A 173 5.98 25.37 -1.42
CA SER A 173 6.87 26.53 -1.58
C SER A 173 8.19 26.26 -0.87
N VAL A 174 9.26 26.18 -1.66
CA VAL A 174 10.63 26.09 -1.14
C VAL A 174 11.07 27.49 -0.72
N ASP A 175 11.65 27.58 0.46
CA ASP A 175 12.24 28.80 1.00
C ASP A 175 13.72 28.52 1.24
N SER A 176 14.57 29.06 0.36
CA SER A 176 16.03 28.85 0.39
C SER A 176 16.75 29.74 1.40
N ASP A 177 16.07 30.75 1.95
CA ASP A 177 16.69 31.68 2.91
C ASP A 177 16.70 31.11 4.34
N ASP A 178 15.86 30.10 4.61
CA ASP A 178 15.84 29.35 5.88
C ASP A 178 16.62 28.02 5.72
N PRO A 179 17.82 27.90 6.33
CA PRO A 179 18.70 26.74 6.16
C PRO A 179 18.14 25.46 6.80
N SER A 180 17.12 25.56 7.67
CA SER A 180 16.49 24.39 8.29
C SER A 180 15.47 23.71 7.38
N ARG A 181 14.99 24.42 6.33
CA ARG A 181 13.87 23.99 5.50
C ARG A 181 14.30 23.06 4.38
N TRP A 182 13.41 22.12 4.05
CA TRP A 182 13.60 21.16 2.98
C TRP A 182 13.77 21.85 1.63
N GLN A 183 14.77 21.38 0.89
CA GLN A 183 15.05 21.77 -0.48
C GLN A 183 14.99 20.53 -1.39
N PRO A 184 14.56 20.70 -2.66
CA PRO A 184 14.69 19.64 -3.66
C PRO A 184 16.15 19.19 -3.78
N THR A 185 16.37 17.88 -3.84
CA THR A 185 17.71 17.29 -3.89
C THR A 185 18.10 16.83 -5.29
N PRO A 186 19.40 16.78 -5.61
CA PRO A 186 19.90 16.15 -6.84
C PRO A 186 19.49 14.68 -6.96
N PRO A 187 19.60 14.10 -8.17
CA PRO A 187 19.85 14.76 -9.46
C PRO A 187 18.63 15.48 -10.05
N ALA A 188 17.41 15.15 -9.59
CA ALA A 188 16.18 15.52 -10.29
C ALA A 188 15.52 16.82 -9.80
N TYR A 189 15.83 17.27 -8.57
CA TYR A 189 15.27 18.49 -7.96
C TYR A 189 13.73 18.55 -8.07
N MET A 190 13.08 17.41 -7.85
CA MET A 190 11.63 17.29 -7.95
C MET A 190 10.92 18.10 -6.85
N ASN A 191 9.72 18.61 -7.16
CA ASN A 191 8.87 19.23 -6.15
C ASN A 191 8.51 18.23 -5.05
N GLY A 192 8.30 18.74 -3.83
CA GLY A 192 7.83 17.96 -2.69
C GLY A 192 6.55 17.20 -3.03
N ILE A 193 6.56 15.88 -2.81
CA ILE A 193 5.46 14.98 -3.15
C ILE A 193 4.33 15.01 -2.12
N GLU A 194 3.13 15.35 -2.61
CA GLU A 194 1.87 15.37 -1.84
C GLU A 194 1.87 16.30 -0.62
N PRO A 195 2.13 17.62 -0.77
CA PRO A 195 2.23 18.56 0.34
C PRO A 195 0.94 18.83 1.12
N HIS A 196 -0.18 18.29 0.63
CA HIS A 196 -1.51 18.44 1.25
C HIS A 196 -2.11 17.08 1.65
N TRP A 197 -1.29 16.04 1.80
CA TRP A 197 -1.77 14.70 2.12
C TRP A 197 -2.46 14.61 3.49
N GLU A 198 -2.13 15.52 4.41
CA GLU A 198 -2.80 15.68 5.71
C GLU A 198 -4.27 16.08 5.59
N LYS A 199 -4.71 16.55 4.42
CA LYS A 199 -6.10 16.93 4.14
C LYS A 199 -6.95 15.78 3.64
N ILE A 200 -6.37 14.63 3.33
CA ILE A 200 -7.12 13.43 2.95
C ILE A 200 -7.88 12.92 4.18
N ARG A 201 -9.14 12.51 3.98
CA ARG A 201 -9.94 11.93 5.06
C ARG A 201 -9.28 10.64 5.56
N PRO A 202 -8.91 10.55 6.85
CA PRO A 202 -8.41 9.29 7.41
C PRO A 202 -9.51 8.24 7.56
N PHE A 203 -9.12 6.97 7.62
CA PHE A 203 -10.04 5.84 7.73
C PHE A 203 -10.43 5.54 9.17
N ALA A 204 -9.45 5.37 10.05
CA ALA A 204 -9.65 4.99 11.45
C ALA A 204 -9.21 6.09 12.41
N ILE A 205 -8.14 6.84 12.15
CA ILE A 205 -7.72 7.95 13.00
C ILE A 205 -8.70 9.14 12.93
N ASP A 206 -8.85 9.88 14.03
CA ASP A 206 -9.82 10.97 14.16
C ASP A 206 -9.42 12.22 13.36
N SER A 207 -8.10 12.44 13.22
CA SER A 207 -7.53 13.49 12.37
C SER A 207 -6.08 13.15 12.00
N ALA A 208 -5.55 13.77 10.94
CA ALA A 208 -4.17 13.57 10.52
C ALA A 208 -3.14 13.86 11.64
N GLN A 209 -3.48 14.76 12.58
CA GLN A 209 -2.61 15.19 13.67
C GLN A 209 -2.72 14.33 14.94
N GLN A 210 -3.57 13.30 14.96
CA GLN A 210 -3.82 12.50 16.17
C GLN A 210 -2.52 11.88 16.72
N PHE A 211 -1.60 11.48 15.83
CA PHE A 211 -0.30 10.92 16.17
C PHE A 211 0.85 11.87 15.86
N LYS A 212 0.64 13.18 16.03
CA LYS A 212 1.71 14.17 15.91
C LYS A 212 2.86 13.82 16.88
N PRO A 213 4.09 13.61 16.39
CA PRO A 213 5.21 13.28 17.25
C PRO A 213 5.77 14.52 17.97
N ILE A 214 6.80 14.30 18.79
CA ILE A 214 7.67 15.38 19.26
C ILE A 214 8.33 16.08 18.05
N PRO A 215 8.72 17.37 18.15
CA PRO A 215 9.45 18.02 17.07
C PRO A 215 10.85 17.38 16.87
N PRO A 216 11.45 17.50 15.67
CA PRO A 216 12.83 17.10 15.46
C PRO A 216 13.80 17.95 16.29
N PRO A 217 15.05 17.50 16.48
CA PRO A 217 16.12 18.36 17.00
C PRO A 217 16.20 19.68 16.23
N GLU A 218 16.37 20.79 16.94
CA GLU A 218 16.48 22.11 16.34
C GLU A 218 17.72 22.19 15.45
N PHE A 219 17.56 22.71 14.23
CA PHE A 219 18.67 22.88 13.29
C PHE A 219 19.77 23.74 13.91
N SER A 220 20.97 23.18 14.02
CA SER A 220 22.16 23.89 14.48
C SER A 220 23.40 23.16 13.99
N MET A 221 24.40 23.93 13.55
CA MET A 221 25.71 23.41 13.14
C MET A 221 26.77 23.60 14.23
N GLU A 222 26.36 23.92 15.46
CA GLU A 222 27.25 23.89 16.63
C GLU A 222 27.53 22.44 17.03
N GLU A 223 28.80 22.09 17.28
CA GLU A 223 29.27 20.71 17.46
C GLU A 223 28.59 19.96 18.64
N ASP A 224 28.15 20.70 19.65
CA ASP A 224 27.50 20.15 20.84
C ASP A 224 25.97 20.05 20.70
N SER A 225 25.38 20.57 19.62
CA SER A 225 23.95 20.48 19.35
C SER A 225 23.51 19.06 18.99
N ASP A 226 22.25 18.72 19.29
CA ASP A 226 21.72 17.39 18.99
C ASP A 226 21.55 17.15 17.48
N PHE A 227 21.20 18.19 16.71
CA PHE A 227 21.11 18.11 15.26
C PHE A 227 22.46 17.82 14.61
N TYR A 228 23.53 18.54 15.00
CA TYR A 228 24.87 18.30 14.46
C TYR A 228 25.36 16.88 14.73
N LYS A 229 25.10 16.35 15.94
CA LYS A 229 25.43 14.95 16.28
C LYS A 229 24.73 13.96 15.36
N GLU A 230 23.45 14.18 15.04
CA GLU A 230 22.72 13.31 14.10
C GLU A 230 23.22 13.45 12.65
N VAL A 231 23.60 14.66 12.20
CA VAL A 231 24.25 14.88 10.90
C VAL A 231 25.56 14.08 10.81
N MET A 232 26.41 14.20 11.83
CA MET A 232 27.68 13.50 11.88
C MET A 232 27.51 11.98 11.99
N GLU A 233 26.47 11.50 12.66
CA GLU A 233 26.14 10.08 12.67
C GLU A 233 25.88 9.56 11.24
N VAL A 234 25.02 10.25 10.48
CA VAL A 234 24.73 9.87 9.08
C VAL A 234 26.00 9.89 8.22
N TYR A 235 26.81 10.93 8.36
CA TYR A 235 28.08 11.08 7.64
C TYR A 235 29.04 9.92 7.94
N GLU A 236 29.27 9.61 9.22
CA GLU A 236 30.20 8.59 9.66
C GLU A 236 29.69 7.17 9.37
N VAL A 237 28.39 6.89 9.46
CA VAL A 237 27.81 5.60 9.04
C VAL A 237 28.13 5.34 7.57
N ARG A 238 27.86 6.31 6.68
CA ARG A 238 28.19 6.18 5.25
C ARG A 238 29.69 6.00 5.03
N LYS A 239 30.53 6.81 5.67
CA LYS A 239 31.99 6.74 5.53
C LYS A 239 32.55 5.38 5.96
N ASN A 240 32.04 4.82 7.06
CA ASN A 240 32.43 3.51 7.54
C ASN A 240 32.00 2.37 6.59
N MET A 241 30.91 2.54 5.85
CA MET A 241 30.46 1.57 4.84
C MET A 241 31.33 1.58 3.58
N ILE A 242 31.90 2.72 3.18
CA ILE A 242 32.81 2.81 2.01
C ILE A 242 34.00 1.86 2.17
N GLY A 243 34.57 1.77 3.38
CA GLY A 243 35.68 0.86 3.66
C GLY A 243 35.33 -0.63 3.60
N LYS A 244 34.04 -0.99 3.73
CA LYS A 244 33.54 -2.36 3.61
C LYS A 244 33.20 -2.74 2.16
N GLY A 245 33.02 -1.74 1.30
CA GLY A 245 32.66 -1.88 -0.12
C GLY A 245 31.20 -2.27 -0.36
N ASP A 246 30.85 -2.37 -1.65
CA ASP A 246 29.47 -2.54 -2.15
C ASP A 246 28.77 -3.86 -1.77
N LYS A 247 29.47 -4.74 -1.05
CA LYS A 247 28.96 -6.06 -0.62
C LYS A 247 28.63 -6.12 0.87
N SER A 248 28.69 -5.00 1.58
CA SER A 248 28.32 -4.93 2.99
C SER A 248 26.82 -5.22 3.18
N ASP A 249 26.47 -5.87 4.29
CA ASP A 249 25.06 -6.19 4.59
C ASP A 249 24.24 -4.93 4.79
N GLU A 250 24.86 -3.85 5.29
CA GLU A 250 24.22 -2.53 5.43
C GLU A 250 23.75 -1.95 4.08
N ILE A 251 24.55 -2.09 3.03
CA ILE A 251 24.15 -1.68 1.67
C ILE A 251 23.03 -2.58 1.16
N ALA A 252 23.12 -3.90 1.39
CA ALA A 252 22.08 -4.83 0.98
C ALA A 252 20.73 -4.54 1.67
N ILE A 253 20.76 -4.21 2.97
CA ILE A 253 19.59 -3.78 3.75
C ILE A 253 19.02 -2.47 3.20
N ALA A 254 19.86 -1.47 2.95
CA ALA A 254 19.44 -0.18 2.39
C ALA A 254 18.75 -0.37 1.02
N GLN A 255 19.33 -1.19 0.15
CA GLN A 255 18.78 -1.46 -1.18
C GLN A 255 17.48 -2.27 -1.14
N PHE A 256 17.40 -3.27 -0.25
CA PHE A 256 16.21 -4.11 -0.08
C PHE A 256 14.98 -3.29 0.30
N TRP A 257 15.17 -2.34 1.23
CA TRP A 257 14.09 -1.50 1.74
C TRP A 257 14.02 -0.12 1.06
N ASP A 258 14.70 0.12 -0.07
CA ASP A 258 14.70 1.47 -0.69
C ASP A 258 13.29 1.88 -1.12
N CYS A 259 12.59 0.97 -1.82
CA CYS A 259 11.21 1.07 -2.29
C CYS A 259 10.84 2.48 -2.83
N ASN A 260 11.78 3.11 -3.54
CA ASN A 260 11.64 4.46 -4.07
C ASN A 260 11.35 4.42 -5.58
N PRO A 261 10.11 4.72 -6.03
CA PRO A 261 9.76 4.70 -7.45
C PRO A 261 10.37 5.85 -8.27
N TYR A 262 11.06 6.79 -7.61
CA TYR A 262 11.65 7.99 -8.24
C TYR A 262 13.14 7.84 -8.57
N VAL A 263 13.73 6.67 -8.34
CA VAL A 263 15.15 6.46 -8.62
C VAL A 263 15.41 6.62 -10.11
N SER A 264 16.23 7.62 -10.43
CA SER A 264 16.56 8.02 -11.79
C SER A 264 18.04 7.81 -12.05
N VAL A 265 18.37 7.07 -13.10
CA VAL A 265 19.74 6.88 -13.57
C VAL A 265 19.95 7.69 -14.84
N THR A 266 20.79 8.72 -14.76
CA THR A 266 21.22 9.51 -15.90
C THR A 266 22.52 8.97 -16.49
N ARG A 267 22.52 8.55 -17.76
CA ARG A 267 23.74 8.18 -18.51
C ARG A 267 23.80 9.00 -19.80
N GLY A 268 24.60 10.06 -19.79
CA GLY A 268 24.66 11.02 -20.90
C GLY A 268 23.31 11.74 -21.07
N HIS A 269 22.73 11.70 -22.26
CA HIS A 269 21.42 12.30 -22.57
C HIS A 269 20.22 11.38 -22.24
N LEU A 270 20.46 10.16 -21.73
CA LEU A 270 19.41 9.19 -21.42
C LEU A 270 19.11 9.19 -19.92
N MET A 271 17.83 9.31 -19.58
CA MET A 271 17.31 9.09 -18.22
C MET A 271 16.52 7.78 -18.20
N PHE A 272 16.87 6.87 -17.29
CA PHE A 272 16.11 5.64 -17.04
C PHE A 272 15.56 5.68 -15.60
N ALA A 273 14.28 5.36 -15.42
CA ALA A 273 13.71 5.13 -14.09
C ALA A 273 13.87 3.65 -13.72
N THR A 274 14.34 3.38 -12.50
CA THR A 274 14.38 2.01 -11.98
C THR A 274 12.99 1.62 -11.47
N LYS A 275 12.42 0.53 -11.98
CA LYS A 275 11.13 0.02 -11.52
C LYS A 275 11.27 -0.53 -10.10
N LYS A 276 10.62 0.12 -9.14
CA LYS A 276 10.57 -0.30 -7.74
C LYS A 276 9.14 -0.18 -7.21
N ILE A 277 8.79 -1.04 -6.27
CA ILE A 277 7.55 -0.90 -5.48
C ILE A 277 7.69 0.21 -4.45
N THR A 278 6.56 0.64 -3.88
CA THR A 278 6.52 1.55 -2.74
C THR A 278 6.49 0.78 -1.42
N PRO A 279 6.80 1.41 -0.27
CA PRO A 279 6.80 0.73 1.02
C PRO A 279 5.44 0.12 1.37
N GLY A 280 4.35 0.80 1.00
CA GLY A 280 3.00 0.25 1.18
C GLY A 280 2.79 -1.03 0.37
N ALA A 281 3.26 -1.07 -0.88
CA ALA A 281 3.17 -2.26 -1.72
C ALA A 281 4.04 -3.42 -1.19
N HIS A 282 5.21 -3.13 -0.64
CA HIS A 282 6.06 -4.13 0.03
C HIS A 282 5.32 -4.80 1.19
N TRP A 283 4.75 -4.02 2.10
CA TRP A 283 3.98 -4.56 3.24
C TRP A 283 2.70 -5.29 2.84
N ILE A 284 2.06 -4.88 1.74
CA ILE A 284 0.95 -5.62 1.12
C ILE A 284 1.43 -6.97 0.55
N GLY A 285 2.66 -7.02 0.01
CA GLY A 285 3.34 -8.26 -0.36
C GLY A 285 3.66 -9.14 0.85
N ILE A 286 4.10 -8.58 1.98
CA ILE A 286 4.31 -9.35 3.22
C ILE A 286 2.97 -9.92 3.75
N ALA A 287 1.87 -9.16 3.64
CA ALA A 287 0.53 -9.67 3.97
C ALA A 287 0.13 -10.87 3.08
N LYS A 288 0.51 -10.86 1.79
CA LYS A 288 0.36 -12.01 0.88
C LYS A 288 1.12 -13.23 1.39
N ILE A 289 2.39 -13.05 1.72
CA ILE A 289 3.27 -14.13 2.20
C ILE A 289 2.70 -14.76 3.46
N ALA A 290 2.30 -13.95 4.44
CA ALA A 290 1.69 -14.44 5.67
C ALA A 290 0.40 -15.20 5.41
N SER A 291 -0.50 -14.64 4.57
CA SER A 291 -1.77 -15.29 4.21
C SER A 291 -1.54 -16.67 3.58
N ARG A 292 -0.66 -16.76 2.58
CA ARG A 292 -0.28 -18.04 1.93
C ARG A 292 0.36 -19.01 2.92
N LYS A 293 1.29 -18.55 3.75
CA LYS A 293 2.00 -19.40 4.73
C LYS A 293 1.05 -20.01 5.78
N THR A 294 -0.06 -19.35 6.06
CA THR A 294 -1.09 -19.85 7.00
C THR A 294 -2.23 -20.60 6.32
N ASP A 295 -2.16 -20.84 5.01
CA ASP A 295 -3.27 -21.40 4.21
C ASP A 295 -4.59 -20.64 4.46
N ALA A 296 -4.50 -19.31 4.55
CA ALA A 296 -5.65 -18.46 4.85
C ALA A 296 -6.72 -18.60 3.75
N ASP A 297 -7.98 -18.81 4.17
CA ASP A 297 -9.11 -18.82 3.24
C ASP A 297 -9.35 -17.43 2.61
N PHE A 298 -10.28 -17.35 1.67
CA PHE A 298 -10.56 -16.10 0.94
C PHE A 298 -10.94 -14.97 1.90
N ALA A 299 -11.82 -15.24 2.87
CA ALA A 299 -12.30 -14.22 3.80
C ALA A 299 -11.20 -13.73 4.75
N LYS A 300 -10.36 -14.62 5.28
CA LYS A 300 -9.19 -14.28 6.12
C LYS A 300 -8.14 -13.51 5.32
N THR A 301 -7.95 -13.84 4.05
CA THR A 301 -7.06 -13.12 3.13
C THR A 301 -7.55 -11.68 2.93
N VAL A 302 -8.81 -11.50 2.52
CA VAL A 302 -9.42 -10.16 2.34
C VAL A 302 -9.38 -9.35 3.65
N TYR A 303 -9.68 -9.99 4.79
CA TYR A 303 -9.55 -9.38 6.12
C TYR A 303 -8.11 -8.87 6.38
N ALA A 304 -7.10 -9.70 6.10
CA ALA A 304 -5.71 -9.35 6.34
C ALA A 304 -5.26 -8.15 5.48
N TYR A 305 -5.59 -8.17 4.19
CA TYR A 305 -5.33 -7.04 3.30
C TYR A 305 -6.06 -5.77 3.74
N THR A 306 -7.31 -5.87 4.15
CA THR A 306 -8.14 -4.72 4.54
C THR A 306 -7.60 -4.03 5.78
N LYS A 307 -7.38 -4.77 6.88
CA LYS A 307 -6.86 -4.18 8.11
C LYS A 307 -5.46 -3.59 7.90
N THR A 308 -4.59 -4.29 7.17
CA THR A 308 -3.22 -3.82 6.87
C THR A 308 -3.22 -2.57 5.99
N SER A 309 -4.02 -2.54 4.92
CA SER A 309 -4.09 -1.38 4.02
C SER A 309 -4.70 -0.14 4.67
N ILE A 310 -5.67 -0.29 5.57
CA ILE A 310 -6.20 0.83 6.39
C ILE A 310 -5.10 1.39 7.30
N ALA A 311 -4.37 0.53 8.03
CA ALA A 311 -3.28 0.97 8.90
C ALA A 311 -2.18 1.70 8.12
N ILE A 312 -1.81 1.19 6.94
CA ILE A 312 -0.82 1.83 6.05
C ILE A 312 -1.33 3.19 5.55
N ALA A 313 -2.58 3.29 5.12
CA ALA A 313 -3.11 4.55 4.58
C ALA A 313 -3.16 5.66 5.64
N ASP A 314 -3.62 5.35 6.85
CA ASP A 314 -3.62 6.30 7.97
C ASP A 314 -2.20 6.66 8.44
N ALA A 315 -1.27 5.70 8.39
CA ALA A 315 0.15 5.93 8.66
C ALA A 315 0.77 6.94 7.68
N PHE A 316 0.45 6.84 6.38
CA PHE A 316 0.88 7.81 5.39
C PHE A 316 0.30 9.20 5.65
N ILE A 317 -0.99 9.30 5.99
CA ILE A 317 -1.64 10.58 6.34
C ILE A 317 -0.93 11.23 7.53
N SER A 318 -0.69 10.47 8.60
CA SER A 318 -0.05 11.00 9.82
C SER A 318 1.43 11.34 9.63
N CYS A 319 2.16 10.55 8.83
CA CYS A 319 3.56 10.85 8.53
C CYS A 319 3.71 12.09 7.65
N TRP A 320 2.87 12.23 6.61
CA TRP A 320 2.93 13.39 5.73
C TRP A 320 2.49 14.69 6.42
N ASP A 321 1.53 14.61 7.34
CA ASP A 321 1.20 15.71 8.24
C ASP A 321 2.43 16.24 8.98
N GLU A 322 3.29 15.36 9.50
CA GLU A 322 4.51 15.78 10.18
C GLU A 322 5.60 16.27 9.22
N LYS A 323 5.76 15.61 8.06
CA LYS A 323 6.73 16.03 7.03
C LYS A 323 6.53 17.47 6.60
N TYR A 324 5.29 17.86 6.34
CA TYR A 324 4.97 19.20 5.89
C TYR A 324 4.73 20.20 7.03
N ARG A 325 4.64 19.74 8.28
CA ARG A 325 4.71 20.59 9.48
C ARG A 325 6.16 20.98 9.79
N SER A 326 7.04 20.00 9.98
CA SER A 326 8.44 20.24 10.34
C SER A 326 9.25 20.82 9.18
N ASN A 327 8.95 20.40 7.94
CA ASN A 327 9.66 20.80 6.73
C ASN A 327 11.17 20.61 6.82
N LEU A 328 11.65 19.58 7.53
CA LEU A 328 13.07 19.43 7.82
C LEU A 328 13.92 19.08 6.58
N ILE A 329 15.08 19.73 6.49
CA ILE A 329 16.12 19.50 5.47
C ILE A 329 16.71 18.08 5.51
N ARG A 330 17.15 17.57 4.35
CA ARG A 330 17.70 16.21 4.20
C ARG A 330 19.21 16.16 4.51
N PRO A 331 19.75 15.00 4.93
CA PRO A 331 21.16 14.88 5.31
C PRO A 331 22.13 15.30 4.21
N GLU A 332 21.90 14.88 2.95
CA GLU A 332 22.82 15.20 1.84
C GLU A 332 22.99 16.70 1.64
N THR A 333 21.94 17.49 1.85
CA THR A 333 22.00 18.95 1.65
C THR A 333 22.90 19.59 2.70
N VAL A 334 22.70 19.21 3.97
CA VAL A 334 23.50 19.75 5.08
C VAL A 334 24.95 19.28 5.00
N ILE A 335 25.17 17.99 4.73
CA ILE A 335 26.52 17.43 4.64
C ILE A 335 27.30 18.09 3.50
N ASN A 336 26.71 18.21 2.31
CA ASN A 336 27.40 18.78 1.15
C ASN A 336 27.68 20.28 1.30
N GLU A 337 26.83 21.01 2.03
CA GLU A 337 27.00 22.46 2.24
C GLU A 337 28.00 22.79 3.36
N TYR A 338 27.98 22.03 4.45
CA TYR A 338 28.69 22.40 5.69
C TYR A 338 29.85 21.46 6.07
N ILE A 339 29.92 20.24 5.54
CA ILE A 339 30.85 19.20 6.01
C ILE A 339 31.78 18.70 4.89
N ASP A 340 31.23 18.15 3.80
CA ASP A 340 31.95 17.45 2.74
C ASP A 340 31.16 17.49 1.43
N ASP A 341 31.57 18.35 0.49
CA ASP A 341 30.89 18.57 -0.79
C ASP A 341 30.98 17.39 -1.77
N SER A 342 31.79 16.38 -1.44
CA SER A 342 31.99 15.16 -2.23
C SER A 342 31.20 13.96 -1.69
N TRP A 343 30.48 14.15 -0.59
CA TRP A 343 29.70 13.10 0.05
C TRP A 343 28.44 12.76 -0.76
N GLU A 344 28.11 11.48 -0.82
CA GLU A 344 26.89 10.99 -1.47
C GLU A 344 26.18 9.98 -0.57
N PRO A 345 24.84 9.98 -0.50
CA PRO A 345 24.06 8.96 0.20
C PRO A 345 24.08 7.63 -0.56
N VAL A 346 23.77 6.51 0.11
CA VAL A 346 23.74 5.17 -0.55
C VAL A 346 22.53 5.07 -1.45
N LEU A 347 21.42 5.65 -1.01
CA LEU A 347 20.18 5.74 -1.75
C LEU A 347 19.97 7.17 -2.23
N GLN A 348 19.40 7.32 -3.42
CA GLN A 348 18.97 8.64 -3.89
C GLN A 348 17.89 9.19 -2.94
N THR A 349 18.06 10.43 -2.48
CA THR A 349 17.11 11.04 -1.55
C THR A 349 15.72 11.19 -2.17
N PRO A 350 14.66 10.71 -1.49
CA PRO A 350 13.29 10.88 -1.97
C PRO A 350 12.84 12.35 -1.94
N PRO A 351 12.01 12.80 -2.91
CA PRO A 351 11.65 14.20 -3.08
C PRO A 351 10.53 14.67 -2.13
N PHE A 352 10.80 14.64 -0.82
CA PHE A 352 9.91 15.14 0.23
C PHE A 352 10.69 15.39 1.54
N PRO A 353 10.15 16.23 2.45
CA PRO A 353 10.80 16.57 3.72
C PRO A 353 11.21 15.38 4.57
N GLU A 354 12.19 15.59 5.45
CA GLU A 354 12.89 14.53 6.18
C GLU A 354 12.02 13.94 7.32
N TYR A 355 11.54 14.75 8.25
CA TYR A 355 10.99 14.26 9.51
C TYR A 355 9.46 14.08 9.49
N THR A 356 8.85 12.95 9.86
CA THR A 356 9.44 11.65 10.27
C THR A 356 9.71 10.74 9.07
N SER A 357 10.44 9.63 9.27
CA SER A 357 10.69 8.65 8.21
C SER A 357 9.42 7.88 7.83
N GLY A 358 8.95 8.04 6.58
CA GLY A 358 7.76 7.34 6.08
C GLY A 358 7.90 5.83 6.09
N HIS A 359 9.10 5.29 5.83
CA HIS A 359 9.36 3.86 5.99
C HIS A 359 9.16 3.42 7.43
N SER A 360 9.62 4.21 8.40
CA SER A 360 9.52 3.86 9.82
C SER A 360 8.08 3.86 10.30
N VAL A 361 7.31 4.89 9.95
CA VAL A 361 5.88 5.00 10.35
C VAL A 361 5.03 3.91 9.69
N VAL A 362 5.18 3.70 8.39
CA VAL A 362 4.37 2.71 7.64
C VAL A 362 4.72 1.29 8.05
N SER A 363 6.00 0.97 8.18
CA SER A 363 6.44 -0.35 8.64
C SER A 363 5.97 -0.64 10.05
N GLY A 364 6.05 0.35 10.96
CA GLY A 364 5.55 0.20 12.33
C GLY A 364 4.05 -0.11 12.36
N ALA A 365 3.25 0.63 11.59
CA ALA A 365 1.80 0.43 11.55
C ALA A 365 1.42 -0.93 10.91
N ALA A 366 2.05 -1.29 9.79
CA ALA A 366 1.80 -2.55 9.11
C ALA A 366 2.21 -3.76 9.94
N ALA A 367 3.37 -3.69 10.61
CA ALA A 367 3.84 -4.76 11.48
C ALA A 367 2.90 -5.02 12.65
N ILE A 368 2.34 -3.96 13.27
CA ILE A 368 1.34 -4.11 14.33
C ILE A 368 0.06 -4.77 13.80
N ALA A 369 -0.45 -4.31 12.64
CA ALA A 369 -1.64 -4.91 12.04
C ALA A 369 -1.43 -6.41 11.73
N LEU A 370 -0.30 -6.78 11.11
CA LEU A 370 0.00 -8.18 10.77
C LEU A 370 0.26 -9.04 12.02
N THR A 371 0.88 -8.47 13.05
CA THR A 371 1.07 -9.14 14.35
C THR A 371 -0.27 -9.44 15.02
N ASP A 372 -1.24 -8.51 14.96
CA ASP A 372 -2.60 -8.72 15.44
C ASP A 372 -3.33 -9.84 14.66
N ILE A 373 -3.11 -9.91 13.34
CA ILE A 373 -3.81 -10.87 12.45
C ILE A 373 -3.25 -12.30 12.55
N PHE A 374 -1.92 -12.43 12.58
CA PHE A 374 -1.19 -13.69 12.40
C PHE A 374 -0.38 -14.13 13.63
N GLY A 375 -0.30 -13.27 14.65
CA GLY A 375 0.44 -13.51 15.88
C GLY A 375 1.85 -12.92 15.89
N ASP A 376 2.40 -12.81 17.09
CA ASP A 376 3.80 -12.41 17.31
C ASP A 376 4.77 -13.55 16.97
N ASN A 377 6.03 -13.21 16.71
CA ASN A 377 7.08 -14.16 16.32
C ASN A 377 6.72 -15.00 15.07
N PHE A 378 5.94 -14.41 14.16
CA PHE A 378 5.64 -15.00 12.86
C PHE A 378 6.87 -14.90 11.95
N ALA A 379 7.63 -16.00 11.82
CA ALA A 379 8.76 -16.05 10.91
C ALA A 379 8.29 -16.13 9.44
N PHE A 380 8.99 -15.46 8.52
CA PHE A 380 8.70 -15.52 7.08
C PHE A 380 9.94 -15.23 6.25
N ASP A 381 9.93 -15.74 5.02
CA ASP A 381 10.91 -15.40 3.99
C ASP A 381 10.27 -14.38 3.06
N ASP A 382 10.85 -13.18 3.01
CA ASP A 382 10.38 -12.07 2.21
C ASP A 382 10.98 -12.15 0.80
N ASP A 383 10.15 -12.58 -0.16
CA ASP A 383 10.48 -12.67 -1.58
C ASP A 383 9.88 -11.55 -2.43
N THR A 384 9.30 -10.52 -1.79
CA THR A 384 8.57 -9.45 -2.50
C THR A 384 9.44 -8.68 -3.48
N GLU A 385 10.72 -8.51 -3.18
CA GLU A 385 11.68 -7.76 -3.99
C GLU A 385 12.41 -8.62 -5.06
N VAL A 386 12.15 -9.93 -5.11
CA VAL A 386 12.77 -10.85 -6.09
C VAL A 386 12.43 -10.46 -7.53
N ALA A 387 11.16 -10.07 -7.77
CA ALA A 387 10.72 -9.60 -9.09
C ALA A 387 11.39 -8.27 -9.51
N TYR A 388 12.00 -7.56 -8.56
CA TYR A 388 12.68 -6.27 -8.77
C TYR A 388 14.21 -6.39 -8.64
N GLY A 389 14.74 -7.62 -8.63
CA GLY A 389 16.16 -7.91 -8.77
C GLY A 389 16.95 -8.03 -7.46
N LEU A 390 16.26 -8.15 -6.32
CA LEU A 390 16.88 -8.27 -4.99
C LEU A 390 16.70 -9.70 -4.42
N PRO A 391 17.58 -10.14 -3.50
CA PRO A 391 17.48 -11.47 -2.91
C PRO A 391 16.36 -11.55 -1.86
N VAL A 392 15.95 -12.78 -1.54
CA VAL A 392 15.07 -13.07 -0.41
C VAL A 392 15.75 -12.69 0.91
N ARG A 393 15.01 -12.12 1.86
CA ARG A 393 15.46 -11.87 3.25
C ARG A 393 14.54 -12.58 4.24
N SER A 394 15.09 -13.19 5.28
CA SER A 394 14.32 -13.94 6.27
C SER A 394 14.16 -13.15 7.56
N TYR A 395 12.95 -13.17 8.12
CA TYR A 395 12.63 -12.52 9.39
C TYR A 395 11.96 -13.50 10.35
N THR A 396 12.15 -13.26 11.64
CA THR A 396 11.54 -14.03 12.73
C THR A 396 10.23 -13.42 13.22
N SER A 397 9.95 -12.16 12.87
CA SER A 397 8.69 -11.46 13.16
C SER A 397 8.50 -10.27 12.22
N PHE A 398 7.25 -9.79 12.08
CA PHE A 398 6.96 -8.54 11.38
C PHE A 398 7.63 -7.34 12.06
N ASN A 399 7.75 -7.35 13.39
CA ASN A 399 8.43 -6.29 14.13
C ASN A 399 9.92 -6.23 13.79
N GLN A 400 10.60 -7.38 13.65
CA GLN A 400 11.99 -7.42 13.20
C GLN A 400 12.14 -6.85 11.78
N ALA A 401 11.26 -7.22 10.86
CA ALA A 401 11.27 -6.67 9.50
C ALA A 401 11.05 -5.14 9.52
N SER A 402 10.14 -4.64 10.35
CA SER A 402 9.91 -3.21 10.52
C SER A 402 11.12 -2.47 11.10
N ASP A 403 11.80 -3.05 12.09
CA ASP A 403 13.00 -2.46 12.69
C ASP A 403 14.14 -2.39 11.66
N GLU A 404 14.31 -3.44 10.84
CA GLU A 404 15.29 -3.42 9.74
C GLU A 404 14.91 -2.38 8.67
N ALA A 405 13.64 -2.30 8.28
CA ALA A 405 13.14 -1.32 7.31
C ALA A 405 13.39 0.13 7.77
N ALA A 406 13.23 0.42 9.06
CA ALA A 406 13.51 1.74 9.62
C ALA A 406 15.02 2.04 9.65
N LEU A 407 15.81 1.09 10.15
CA LEU A 407 17.27 1.24 10.24
C LEU A 407 17.93 1.33 8.85
N SER A 408 17.34 0.70 7.83
CA SER A 408 17.80 0.78 6.44
C SER A 408 17.96 2.22 5.95
N ARG A 409 17.22 3.17 6.52
CA ARG A 409 17.25 4.58 6.10
C ARG A 409 18.48 5.32 6.61
N MET A 410 19.04 4.89 7.75
CA MET A 410 20.33 5.34 8.26
C MET A 410 21.44 4.82 7.34
N TYR A 411 21.44 3.53 7.02
CA TYR A 411 22.37 2.94 6.04
C TYR A 411 22.23 3.57 4.66
N GLY A 412 21.02 3.99 4.30
CA GLY A 412 20.72 4.71 3.07
C GLY A 412 21.33 6.11 3.01
N GLY A 413 21.67 6.72 4.15
CA GLY A 413 22.21 8.08 4.24
C GLY A 413 21.16 9.18 4.06
N ILE A 414 19.88 8.89 4.29
CA ILE A 414 18.78 9.79 3.88
C ILE A 414 17.84 10.19 5.01
N HIS A 415 18.06 9.64 6.21
CA HIS A 415 17.32 9.99 7.41
C HIS A 415 18.23 10.11 8.62
N TYR A 416 17.92 11.07 9.50
CA TYR A 416 18.53 11.22 10.80
C TYR A 416 17.92 10.23 11.82
N ARG A 417 18.60 10.05 12.97
CA ARG A 417 18.18 9.10 14.01
C ARG A 417 16.80 9.41 14.55
N ALA A 418 16.50 10.68 14.84
CA ALA A 418 15.20 11.08 15.36
C ALA A 418 14.05 10.69 14.42
N ALA A 419 14.21 10.90 13.11
CA ALA A 419 13.17 10.58 12.13
C ALA A 419 12.87 9.07 12.06
N ILE A 420 13.87 8.24 12.33
CA ILE A 420 13.77 6.78 12.32
C ILE A 420 13.09 6.29 13.61
N GLU A 421 13.64 6.64 14.77
CA GLU A 421 13.16 6.13 16.06
C GLU A 421 11.79 6.68 16.42
N VAL A 422 11.59 7.99 16.25
CA VAL A 422 10.28 8.61 16.49
C VAL A 422 9.27 8.17 15.43
N GLY A 423 9.71 7.97 14.18
CA GLY A 423 8.86 7.42 13.13
C GLY A 423 8.36 6.01 13.43
N ILE A 424 9.22 5.11 13.90
CA ILE A 424 8.80 3.77 14.34
C ILE A 424 7.78 3.86 15.47
N LYS A 425 8.03 4.72 16.45
CA LYS A 425 7.10 4.92 17.57
C LYS A 425 5.75 5.42 17.07
N GLN A 426 5.73 6.45 16.24
CA GLN A 426 4.51 6.99 15.63
C GLN A 426 3.73 5.90 14.89
N GLY A 427 4.42 5.10 14.07
CA GLY A 427 3.82 3.99 13.33
C GLY A 427 3.22 2.91 14.23
N ARG A 428 3.96 2.47 15.25
CA ARG A 428 3.49 1.46 16.21
C ARG A 428 2.30 1.95 17.03
N ASP A 429 2.34 3.19 17.51
CA ASP A 429 1.24 3.80 18.28
C ASP A 429 -0.03 3.93 17.42
N LEU A 430 0.10 4.37 16.17
CA LEU A 430 -1.01 4.46 15.21
C LEU A 430 -1.55 3.08 14.85
N GLY A 431 -0.69 2.13 14.50
CA GLY A 431 -1.08 0.76 14.20
C GLY A 431 -1.83 0.13 15.36
N LYS A 432 -1.36 0.34 16.59
CA LYS A 432 -2.04 -0.13 17.80
C LYS A 432 -3.44 0.48 17.93
N PHE A 433 -3.57 1.78 17.71
CA PHE A 433 -4.88 2.42 17.74
C PHE A 433 -5.84 1.88 16.68
N VAL A 434 -5.36 1.63 15.45
CA VAL A 434 -6.18 1.05 14.38
C VAL A 434 -6.68 -0.34 14.76
N VAL A 435 -5.82 -1.23 15.27
CA VAL A 435 -6.25 -2.58 15.67
C VAL A 435 -7.20 -2.56 16.85
N ASP A 436 -7.00 -1.65 17.81
CA ASP A 436 -7.87 -1.52 18.99
C ASP A 436 -9.23 -0.88 18.64
N LYS A 437 -9.28 0.02 17.65
CA LYS A 437 -10.51 0.73 17.23
C LYS A 437 -11.39 -0.10 16.29
N LEU A 438 -10.79 -0.87 15.38
CA LEU A 438 -11.53 -1.62 14.37
C LEU A 438 -11.90 -3.03 14.86
N ASP A 439 -13.14 -3.16 15.33
CA ASP A 439 -13.78 -4.42 15.70
C ASP A 439 -14.29 -5.16 14.45
N MET A 440 -13.38 -5.86 13.79
CA MET A 440 -13.61 -6.52 12.50
C MET A 440 -14.03 -8.00 12.61
N THR A 441 -13.96 -8.61 13.78
CA THR A 441 -14.27 -10.03 13.98
C THR A 441 -15.30 -10.22 15.09
N LYS A 442 -16.19 -11.20 14.96
CA LYS A 442 -17.07 -11.67 16.04
C LYS A 442 -16.25 -12.63 16.92
N GLY A 443 -15.42 -12.06 17.80
CA GLY A 443 -14.57 -12.76 18.77
C GLY A 443 -14.43 -11.95 20.05
#